data_AF-A0A259SFG0-F1
#
_entry.id   AF-A0A259SFG0-F1
#
_cell.length_a   1.000
_cell.length_b   1.000
_cell.length_c   1.000
_cell.angle_alpha   90.00
_cell.angle_beta   90.00
_cell.angle_gamma   90.00
#
_symmetry.space_group_name_H-M   'P 1'
#
loop_
_entity.id
_entity.type
_entity.pdbx_description
1 polymer ?
#
loop_
_entity_poly.entity_id
_entity_poly.type
_entity_poly.pdbx_seq_one_letter_code
_entity_poly.pdbx_strand_id
1 'polypeptide(L)' 'MKKPDLLSRLRSVRALILDVDGVLTDGKLHFTEHGEEHKVFHSRDGHGIKMAQKIGIEVA' A
#
# COMPACT_ATOMS: atom_id res chain seq x y z
N MET A 1 14.43 28.84 -3.21
CA MET A 1 12.99 28.55 -3.40
C MET A 1 12.58 27.51 -2.37
N LYS A 2 11.57 27.76 -1.51
CA LYS A 2 11.12 26.76 -0.51
C LYS A 2 10.42 25.61 -1.23
N LYS A 3 10.78 24.36 -0.89
CA LYS A 3 10.04 23.20 -1.38
C LYS A 3 8.58 23.30 -0.90
N PRO A 4 7.59 22.94 -1.73
CA PRO A 4 6.21 22.85 -1.27
C PRO A 4 6.12 21.85 -0.11
N ASP A 5 5.27 22.17 0.86
CA ASP A 5 5.01 21.29 2.00
C ASP A 5 4.37 19.97 1.54
N LEU A 6 4.37 18.98 2.43
CA LEU A 6 3.89 17.64 2.11
C LEU A 6 2.42 17.64 1.63
N LEU A 7 1.54 18.40 2.26
CA LEU A 7 0.12 18.44 1.87
C LEU A 7 -0.06 19.05 0.49
N SER A 8 0.69 20.12 0.20
CA SER A 8 0.69 20.73 -1.13
C SER A 8 1.13 19.74 -2.22
N ARG A 9 2.11 18.88 -1.94
CA ARG A 9 2.56 17.83 -2.87
C ARG A 9 1.55 16.70 -3.07
N LEU A 10 0.85 16.30 -2.00
CA LEU A 10 -0.12 15.20 -2.06
C LEU A 10 -1.41 15.56 -2.83
N ARG A 11 -1.78 16.85 -2.93
CA ARG A 11 -3.00 17.29 -3.65
C ARG A 11 -3.05 16.91 -5.13
N SER A 12 -1.90 16.73 -5.77
CA SER A 12 -1.81 16.35 -7.19
C SER A 12 -1.75 14.83 -7.40
N VAL A 13 -1.69 14.03 -6.33
CA VAL A 13 -1.62 12.57 -6.45
C VAL A 13 -2.94 12.07 -7.04
N ARG A 14 -2.81 11.14 -7.99
CA ARG A 14 -3.93 10.45 -8.67
C ARG A 14 -3.77 8.94 -8.67
N ALA A 15 -2.58 8.44 -8.33
CA ALA A 15 -2.29 7.03 -8.22
C ALA A 15 -1.44 6.75 -6.96
N LEU A 16 -1.69 5.61 -6.33
CA LEU A 16 -0.92 5.06 -5.22
C LEU A 16 -0.38 3.69 -5.66
N ILE A 17 0.94 3.61 -5.80
CA ILE A 17 1.63 2.36 -6.19
C ILE A 17 2.27 1.78 -4.94
N LEU A 18 1.94 0.54 -4.59
CA LEU A 18 2.42 -0.10 -3.37
C LEU A 18 3.20 -1.36 -3.72
N ASP A 19 4.41 -1.46 -3.17
CA ASP A 19 5.10 -2.74 -3.15
C ASP A 19 4.39 -3.71 -2.19
N VAL A 20 4.70 -5.00 -2.29
CA VAL A 20 4.07 -6.04 -1.48
C VAL A 20 4.92 -6.34 -0.26
N ASP A 21 6.10 -6.93 -0.45
CA ASP A 21 6.88 -7.47 0.65
C ASP A 21 7.65 -6.38 1.40
N GLY A 22 7.29 -6.17 2.67
CA GLY A 22 7.84 -5.10 3.50
C GLY A 22 7.11 -3.75 3.37
N VAL A 23 6.06 -3.68 2.55
CA VAL A 23 5.15 -2.53 2.47
C VAL A 23 3.73 -2.94 2.88
N LEU A 24 3.11 -3.86 2.14
CA LEU A 24 1.78 -4.41 2.49
C LEU A 24 1.87 -5.63 3.42
N THR A 25 3.05 -6.24 3.53
CA THR A 25 3.36 -7.31 4.48
C THR A 25 4.49 -6.88 5.40
N ASP A 26 4.75 -7.66 6.46
CA ASP A 26 5.91 -7.44 7.34
C ASP A 26 7.25 -7.92 6.73
N GLY A 27 7.24 -8.29 5.44
CA GLY A 27 8.42 -8.75 4.70
C GLY A 27 8.85 -10.19 4.99
N LYS A 28 8.11 -10.92 5.85
CA LYS A 28 8.38 -12.34 6.08
C LYS A 28 7.73 -13.21 5.02
N LEU A 29 8.43 -14.29 4.66
CA LEU A 29 7.90 -15.35 3.81
C LEU A 29 7.62 -16.58 4.68
N HIS A 30 6.35 -16.97 4.75
CA HIS A 30 5.93 -18.15 5.48
C HIS A 30 5.70 -19.30 4.50
N PHE A 31 6.34 -20.45 4.75
CA PHE A 31 6.17 -21.64 3.92
C PHE A 31 5.57 -22.78 4.74
N THR A 32 4.63 -23.51 4.15
CA THR A 32 4.09 -24.75 4.73
C THR A 32 5.02 -25.93 4.44
N GLU A 33 4.79 -27.07 5.10
CA GLU A 33 5.56 -28.31 4.87
C GLU A 33 5.43 -28.85 3.44
N HIS A 34 4.39 -28.42 2.70
CA HIS A 34 4.16 -28.77 1.30
C HIS A 34 4.70 -27.73 0.32
N GLY A 35 5.38 -26.69 0.82
CA GLY A 35 5.99 -25.64 0.00
C GLY A 35 5.03 -24.52 -0.44
N GLU A 36 3.84 -24.45 0.14
CA GLU A 36 2.90 -23.34 -0.12
C GLU A 36 3.39 -22.07 0.57
N GLU A 37 3.30 -20.93 -0.12
CA GLU A 37 3.68 -19.63 0.43
C GLU A 37 2.46 -18.90 0.99
N HIS A 38 2.57 -18.42 2.22
CA HIS A 38 1.57 -17.59 2.89
C HIS A 38 2.13 -16.19 3.11
N LYS A 39 1.35 -15.17 2.75
CA LYS A 39 1.60 -13.76 3.04
C LYS A 39 0.55 -13.21 3.99
N VAL A 40 0.98 -12.45 4.99
CA VAL A 40 0.09 -11.83 5.97
C VAL A 40 -0.04 -10.34 5.66
N PHE A 41 -1.28 -9.89 5.53
CA PHE A 41 -1.64 -8.50 5.25
C PHE A 41 -2.42 -7.90 6.43
N HIS A 42 -2.41 -6.57 6.51
CA HIS A 42 -3.12 -5.86 7.56
C HIS A 42 -4.50 -5.35 7.09
N SER A 43 -5.55 -5.67 7.86
CA SER A 43 -6.94 -5.37 7.47
C SER A 43 -7.24 -3.87 7.35
N ARG A 44 -6.57 -3.03 8.16
CA ARG A 44 -6.73 -1.57 8.04
C ARG A 44 -6.16 -1.01 6.75
N ASP A 45 -5.14 -1.66 6.19
CA ASP A 45 -4.50 -1.22 4.94
C ASP A 45 -5.45 -1.49 3.77
N GLY A 46 -6.12 -2.65 3.79
CA GLY A 46 -7.21 -2.94 2.86
C GLY A 46 -8.35 -1.92 2.94
N HIS A 47 -8.70 -1.46 4.14
CA HIS A 47 -9.70 -0.39 4.30
C HIS A 47 -9.21 0.95 3.73
N GLY A 48 -7.96 1.32 4.00
CA GLY A 48 -7.33 2.54 3.47
C GLY A 48 -7.28 2.55 1.94
N ILE A 49 -6.89 1.43 1.33
CA ILE A 49 -6.89 1.25 -0.14
C ILE A 49 -8.31 1.44 -0.68
N LYS A 50 -9.33 0.85 -0.04
CA LYS A 50 -10.73 1.03 -0.47
C LYS A 50 -11.20 2.48 -0.35
N MET A 51 -10.77 3.21 0.68
CA MET A 51 -11.05 4.64 0.80
C MET A 51 -10.37 5.46 -0.30
N ALA A 52 -9.11 5.18 -0.62
CA ALA A 52 -8.39 5.85 -1.69
C ALA A 52 -9.06 5.61 -3.06
N GLN A 53 -9.43 4.36 -3.36
CA GLN A 53 -10.18 4.00 -4.56
C GLN A 53 -11.52 4.73 -4.66
N LYS A 54 -12.25 4.87 -3.54
CA LYS A 54 -13.55 5.58 -3.49
C LYS A 54 -13.46 7.05 -3.88
N ILE A 55 -12.32 7.70 -3.66
CA ILE A 55 -12.10 9.10 -4.04
C ILE A 55 -11.39 9.24 -5.40
N GLY A 56 -11.30 8.15 -6.18
CA GLY A 56 -10.75 8.15 -7.53
C GLY A 56 -9.22 8.12 -7.60
N ILE A 57 -8.54 7.73 -6.52
CA ILE A 57 -7.11 7.40 -6.59
C ILE A 57 -6.97 5.98 -7.13
N GLU A 58 -6.27 5.83 -8.25
CA GLU A 58 -5.90 4.53 -8.80
C GLU A 58 -4.91 3.84 -7.85
N VAL A 59 -5.06 2.54 -7.65
CA VAL A 59 -4.16 1.75 -6.79
C VAL A 59 -3.63 0.59 -7.61
N ALA A 60 -2.31 0.45 -7.63
CA ALA A 60 -1.57 -0.57 -8.37
C ALA A 60 -0.48 -1.21 -7.50
#